data_AF-Q84U40-F1
#
_entry.id   AF-Q84U40-F1
#
_cell.length_a   1.000
_cell.length_b   1.000
_cell.length_c   1.000
_cell.angle_alpha   90.00
_cell.angle_beta   90.00
_cell.angle_gamma   90.00
#
_symmetry.space_group_name_H-M   'P 1'
#
loop_
_entity.id
_entity.type
_entity.pdbx_description
1 polymer ?
#
loop_
_entity_poly.entity_id
_entity_poly.type
_entity_poly.pdbx_seq_one_letter_code
_entity_poly.pdbx_strand_id
1 'polypeptide(L)' 'LRWCNQLDPQVKRKPFTDEEDRIIIAAHSLHGNKWAVIARLLEGR' A
#
# COMPACT_ATOMS: atom_id res chain seq x y z
N LEU A 1 1.37 -12.36 23.19
CA LEU A 1 2.58 -11.75 22.57
C LEU A 1 2.19 -11.34 21.16
N ARG A 2 2.10 -10.03 20.93
CA ARG A 2 1.65 -9.43 19.68
C ARG A 2 2.69 -9.69 18.60
N TRP A 3 2.23 -10.08 17.42
CA TRP A 3 2.96 -9.90 16.16
C TRP A 3 4.39 -10.43 16.19
N CYS A 4 4.54 -11.75 16.11
CA CYS A 4 5.75 -12.29 15.50
C CYS A 4 5.76 -11.83 14.05
N ASN A 5 6.61 -10.83 13.79
CA ASN A 5 7.01 -10.33 12.48
C ASN A 5 7.63 -11.44 11.62
N GLN A 6 6.85 -12.44 11.23
CA GLN A 6 7.24 -13.34 10.14
C GLN A 6 6.88 -12.67 8.82
N LEU A 7 7.41 -11.46 8.63
CA LEU A 7 7.49 -10.84 7.31
C LEU A 7 8.65 -11.53 6.63
N ASP A 8 8.28 -12.49 5.79
CA ASP A 8 9.12 -13.17 4.83
C ASP A 8 10.25 -12.24 4.34
N PRO A 9 11.53 -12.64 4.38
CA PRO A 9 12.63 -11.81 3.89
C PRO A 9 12.50 -11.48 2.38
N GLN A 10 11.58 -12.13 1.68
CA GLN A 10 11.21 -11.84 0.30
C GLN A 10 10.14 -10.76 0.13
N VAL A 11 9.47 -10.32 1.20
CA VAL A 11 8.59 -9.15 1.13
C VAL A 11 9.44 -7.95 0.75
N LYS A 12 9.29 -7.53 -0.51
CA LYS A 12 9.93 -6.33 -1.04
C LYS A 12 9.38 -5.12 -0.29
N ARG A 13 10.02 -4.73 0.83
CA ARG A 13 9.79 -3.49 1.58
C ARG A 13 10.32 -2.28 0.81
N LYS A 14 10.09 -2.23 -0.51
CA LYS A 14 10.44 -1.04 -1.28
C LYS A 14 9.50 0.07 -0.82
N PRO A 15 10.03 1.27 -0.50
CA PRO A 15 9.18 2.42 -0.25
C PRO A 15 8.25 2.63 -1.45
N PHE A 16 7.06 3.18 -1.18
CA PHE A 16 6.20 3.68 -2.24
C PHE A 16 7.00 4.68 -3.07
N THR A 17 6.91 4.57 -4.39
CA THR A 17 7.46 5.58 -5.29
C THR A 17 6.58 6.83 -5.25
N ASP A 18 7.15 7.98 -5.62
CA ASP A 18 6.41 9.25 -5.64
C ASP A 18 5.16 9.21 -6.55
N GLU A 19 5.15 8.34 -7.57
CA GLU A 19 3.99 8.07 -8.42
C GLU A 19 2.88 7.34 -7.63
N GLU A 20 3.26 6.30 -6.88
CA GLU A 20 2.32 5.50 -6.07
C GLU A 20 1.74 6.33 -4.93
N ASP A 21 2.56 7.17 -4.28
CA ASP A 21 2.09 8.10 -3.25
C ASP A 21 1.08 9.11 -3.81
N ARG A 22 1.30 9.65 -5.01
CA ARG A 22 0.32 10.52 -5.68
C ARG A 22 -0.98 9.79 -5.97
N ILE A 23 -0.92 8.54 -6.43
CA ILE A 23 -2.12 7.71 -6.65
C ILE A 23 -2.84 7.46 -5.34
N ILE A 24 -2.12 7.13 -4.25
CA ILE A 24 -2.71 6.90 -2.93
C ILE A 24 -3.43 8.14 -2.43
N ILE A 25 -2.80 9.32 -2.51
CA ILE A 25 -3.39 10.58 -2.03
C ILE A 25 -4.62 10.95 -2.87
N ALA A 26 -4.55 10.82 -4.19
CA ALA A 26 -5.68 11.08 -5.08
C ALA A 26 -6.83 10.09 -4.85
N ALA A 27 -6.51 8.79 -4.76
CA ALA A 27 -7.49 7.75 -4.54
C ALA A 27 -8.12 7.83 -3.14
N HIS A 28 -7.35 8.18 -2.10
CA HIS A 28 -7.86 8.42 -0.75
C HIS A 28 -8.77 9.64 -0.70
N SER A 29 -8.44 10.71 -1.44
CA SER A 29 -9.32 11.88 -1.55
C SER A 29 -10.65 11.53 -2.23
N LEU A 30 -10.64 10.62 -3.20
CA LEU A 30 -11.83 10.20 -3.95
C LEU A 30 -12.65 9.10 -3.24
N HIS A 31 -12.00 8.14 -2.59
CA HIS A 31 -12.62 6.92 -2.04
C HIS A 31 -12.65 6.89 -0.50
N GLY A 32 -11.93 7.78 0.18
CA GLY A 32 -11.77 7.81 1.62
C GLY A 32 -11.00 6.59 2.17
N ASN A 33 -11.45 6.06 3.30
CA ASN A 33 -10.86 4.90 3.99
C ASN A 33 -11.07 3.54 3.28
N LYS A 34 -11.25 3.53 1.96
CA LYS A 34 -11.42 2.31 1.16
C LYS A 34 -10.07 1.78 0.67
N TRP A 35 -9.21 1.40 1.60
CA TRP A 35 -7.84 0.94 1.33
C TRP A 35 -7.77 -0.26 0.38
N ALA A 36 -8.76 -1.17 0.39
CA ALA A 36 -8.83 -2.28 -0.56
C ALA A 36 -8.96 -1.84 -2.02
N VAL A 37 -9.62 -0.70 -2.27
CA VAL A 37 -9.76 -0.13 -3.62
C VAL A 37 -8.47 0.59 -4.02
N ILE A 38 -7.88 1.34 -3.09
CA ILE A 38 -6.61 2.05 -3.30
C ILE A 38 -5.50 1.04 -3.61
N ALA A 39 -5.42 -0.07 -2.86
CA ALA A 39 -4.45 -1.12 -3.10
C ALA A 39 -4.63 -1.78 -4.49
N ARG A 40 -5.87 -1.92 -4.98
CA ARG A 40 -6.15 -2.40 -6.35
C ARG A 40 -5.68 -1.45 -7.45
N LEU A 41 -5.52 -0.15 -7.16
CA LEU A 41 -4.98 0.82 -8.11
C LEU A 41 -3.45 0.78 -8.18
N LEU A 42 -2.80 0.20 -7.18
CA LEU A 42 -1.36 0.01 -7.15
C LEU A 42 -1.05 -1.38 -7.72
N GLU A 43 -1.18 -1.52 -9.05
CA GLU A 43 -0.90 -2.78 -9.76
C GLU A 43 0.51 -3.29 -9.42
N GLY A 44 0.60 -4.45 -8.75
CA GLY A 44 1.87 -5.12 -8.45
C GLY A 44 2.35 -5.08 -6.98
N ARG A 45 1.51 -4.64 -6.04
CA ARG A 45 1.73 -4.82 -4.59
C ARG A 45 0.65 -5.63 -3.89
#